data_AF-A0A383E5T1-F1
#
_entry.id   AF-A0A383E5T1-F1
#
_cell.length_a   1.000
_cell.length_b   1.000
_cell.length_c   1.000
_cell.angle_alpha   90.00
_cell.angle_beta   90.00
_cell.angle_gamma   90.00
#
_symmetry.space_group_name_H-M   'P 1'
#
loop_
_entity.id
_entity.type
_entity.pdbx_description
1 polymer ?
#
loop_
_entity_poly.entity_id
_entity_poly.type
_entity_poly.pdbx_seq_one_letter_code
_entity_poly.pdbx_strand_id
1 'polypeptide(L)'
;MEIKVVAWKKPIDSNKHVFIVGSGAAGMMSALSCAQYVPVTILTDGKLGRSNSIMAQGGIQVPRDTVEDRSAMVKDMLKSARGLASKERIISFVDHIHETISYLLELGVKFDHDEDGVIIRRMAGGLSGPRIISTKDKIGPSVMKALRKRLIST
;
A
#
# COMPACT_ATOMS: atom_id res chain seq x y z
N MET A 1 13.72 -35.23 -7.17
CA MET A 1 12.91 -34.06 -6.75
C MET A 1 12.88 -33.11 -7.93
N GLU A 2 11.84 -33.18 -8.76
CA GLU A 2 11.85 -32.51 -10.06
C GLU A 2 11.14 -31.15 -9.97
N ILE A 3 11.93 -30.08 -10.00
CA ILE A 3 11.42 -28.72 -10.13
C ILE A 3 11.31 -28.42 -11.62
N LYS A 4 10.08 -28.25 -12.12
CA LYS A 4 9.84 -27.78 -13.49
C LYS A 4 9.86 -26.26 -13.52
N VAL A 5 10.88 -25.71 -14.16
CA VAL A 5 10.92 -24.31 -14.62
C VAL A 5 10.24 -24.26 -15.98
N VAL A 6 9.15 -23.50 -16.08
CA VAL A 6 8.45 -23.27 -17.36
C VAL A 6 8.79 -21.88 -17.91
N ALA A 7 9.16 -21.84 -19.18
CA ALA A 7 9.39 -20.59 -19.91
C ALA A 7 8.09 -19.80 -20.07
N TRP A 8 8.20 -18.47 -20.02
CA TRP A 8 7.10 -17.54 -20.26
C TRP A 8 6.40 -17.84 -21.59
N LYS A 9 5.08 -18.02 -21.55
CA LYS A 9 4.24 -18.20 -22.76
C LYS A 9 3.59 -16.87 -23.15
N LYS A 10 3.59 -16.61 -24.46
CA LYS A 10 3.01 -15.42 -25.09
C LYS A 10 1.55 -15.22 -24.63
N PRO A 11 1.14 -13.99 -24.24
CA PRO A 11 -0.21 -13.72 -23.73
C PRO A 11 -1.30 -14.14 -24.70
N ILE A 12 -2.43 -14.60 -24.15
CA ILE A 12 -3.65 -14.92 -24.89
C ILE A 12 -4.21 -13.63 -25.47
N ASP A 13 -4.57 -13.68 -26.74
CA ASP A 13 -5.10 -12.59 -27.55
C ASP A 13 -6.51 -12.20 -27.06
N SER A 14 -6.57 -11.40 -25.99
CA SER A 14 -7.69 -10.56 -25.64
C SER A 14 -7.17 -9.14 -25.65
N ASN A 15 -7.87 -8.23 -26.32
CA ASN A 15 -7.31 -6.94 -26.75
C ASN A 15 -6.84 -6.01 -25.61
N LYS A 16 -6.96 -6.39 -24.33
CA LYS A 16 -6.34 -5.73 -23.15
C LYS A 16 -6.08 -6.74 -22.03
N HIS A 17 -4.81 -7.03 -21.74
CA HIS A 17 -4.37 -7.84 -20.58
C HIS A 17 -3.31 -7.06 -19.81
N VAL A 18 -3.41 -7.00 -18.48
CA VAL A 18 -2.45 -6.27 -17.63
C VAL A 18 -1.46 -7.24 -17.00
N PHE A 19 -0.17 -6.99 -17.24
CA PHE A 19 0.93 -7.69 -16.57
C PHE A 19 1.52 -6.80 -15.49
N ILE A 20 1.54 -7.28 -14.25
CA ILE A 20 2.12 -6.57 -13.11
C ILE A 20 3.38 -7.32 -12.67
N VAL A 21 4.52 -6.64 -12.70
CA VAL A 21 5.79 -7.20 -12.25
C VAL A 21 6.02 -6.81 -10.79
N GLY A 22 6.01 -7.80 -9.91
CA GLY A 22 6.20 -7.67 -8.47
C GLY A 22 4.93 -7.97 -7.68
N SER A 23 5.05 -8.76 -6.62
CA SER A 23 3.97 -9.13 -5.70
C SER A 23 4.05 -8.44 -4.33
N GLY A 24 4.68 -7.26 -4.28
CA GLY A 24 4.66 -6.38 -3.10
C GLY A 24 3.31 -5.69 -2.89
N ALA A 25 3.20 -4.83 -1.87
CA ALA A 25 1.96 -4.13 -1.56
C ALA A 25 1.40 -3.37 -2.78
N ALA A 26 2.25 -2.61 -3.47
CA ALA A 26 1.86 -1.86 -4.67
C ALA A 26 1.38 -2.76 -5.81
N GLY A 27 2.07 -3.88 -6.07
CA GLY A 27 1.69 -4.82 -7.14
C GLY A 27 0.37 -5.52 -6.85
N MET A 28 0.15 -5.97 -5.62
CA MET A 28 -1.11 -6.59 -5.22
C MET A 28 -2.27 -5.59 -5.21
N MET A 29 -2.05 -4.36 -4.74
CA MET A 29 -3.06 -3.29 -4.78
C MET A 29 -3.44 -2.94 -6.22
N SER A 30 -2.45 -2.82 -7.11
CA SER A 30 -2.67 -2.57 -8.53
C SER A 30 -3.46 -3.71 -9.19
N ALA A 31 -3.15 -4.96 -8.83
CA ALA A 31 -3.85 -6.13 -9.35
C ALA A 31 -5.31 -6.15 -8.94
N LEU A 32 -5.61 -5.92 -7.65
CA LEU A 32 -6.97 -5.83 -7.14
C LEU A 32 -7.78 -4.70 -7.77
N SER A 33 -7.12 -3.59 -8.11
CA SER A 33 -7.75 -2.46 -8.78
C SER A 33 -8.06 -2.77 -10.25
N CYS A 34 -7.11 -3.37 -10.98
CA CYS A 34 -7.24 -3.66 -12.41
C CYS A 34 -8.17 -4.86 -12.71
N ALA A 35 -8.18 -5.87 -11.83
CA ALA A 35 -8.94 -7.11 -12.03
C ALA A 35 -10.46 -6.90 -12.11
N GLN A 36 -10.95 -5.73 -11.71
CA GLN A 36 -12.35 -5.31 -11.83
C GLN A 36 -12.74 -5.01 -13.28
N TYR A 37 -11.76 -4.74 -14.14
CA TYR A 37 -11.96 -4.23 -15.50
C TYR A 37 -11.34 -5.12 -16.58
N VAL A 38 -10.19 -5.74 -16.29
CA VAL A 38 -9.42 -6.53 -17.27
C VAL A 38 -8.73 -7.72 -16.60
N PRO A 39 -8.43 -8.79 -17.36
CA PRO A 39 -7.58 -9.87 -16.87
C PRO A 39 -6.20 -9.37 -16.44
N VAL A 40 -5.72 -9.89 -15.30
CA VAL A 40 -4.43 -9.50 -14.70
C VAL A 40 -3.56 -10.74 -14.49
N THR A 41 -2.27 -10.60 -14.78
CA THR A 41 -1.24 -11.58 -14.38
C THR A 41 -0.17 -10.88 -13.55
N ILE A 42 0.09 -11.40 -12.34
CA ILE A 42 1.20 -10.95 -11.49
C ILE A 42 2.41 -11.85 -11.74
N LEU A 43 3.52 -11.26 -12.15
CA LEU A 43 4.82 -11.91 -12.27
C LEU A 43 5.63 -11.62 -11.01
N THR A 44 6.15 -12.64 -10.35
CA THR A 44 7.00 -12.48 -9.16
C THR A 44 8.05 -13.57 -9.13
N ASP A 45 9.24 -13.24 -8.64
CA ASP A 45 10.42 -14.12 -8.56
C ASP A 45 10.33 -15.21 -7.46
N GLY A 46 9.18 -15.37 -6.81
CA GLY A 46 9.00 -16.26 -5.67
C GLY A 46 7.55 -16.48 -5.28
N LYS A 47 7.30 -16.61 -3.98
CA LYS A 47 5.93 -16.77 -3.47
C LYS A 47 5.19 -15.43 -3.52
N LEU A 48 3.89 -15.45 -3.86
CA LEU A 48 3.03 -14.27 -3.79
C LEU A 48 3.13 -13.59 -2.42
N GLY A 49 3.49 -12.30 -2.41
CA GLY A 49 3.66 -11.50 -1.20
C GLY A 49 5.07 -11.55 -0.60
N ARG A 50 5.98 -12.37 -1.13
CA ARG A 50 7.40 -12.36 -0.72
C ARG A 50 8.06 -11.10 -1.29
N SER A 51 8.20 -10.07 -0.46
CA SER A 51 8.78 -8.78 -0.83
C SER A 51 9.21 -8.00 0.42
N ASN A 52 9.96 -6.92 0.24
CA ASN A 52 10.32 -6.02 1.36
C ASN A 52 9.11 -5.39 2.04
N SER A 53 7.95 -5.33 1.37
CA SER A 53 6.71 -4.83 1.98
C SER A 53 6.31 -5.62 3.24
N ILE A 54 6.63 -6.92 3.33
CA ILE A 54 6.34 -7.73 4.52
C ILE A 54 7.24 -7.36 5.71
N MET A 55 8.34 -6.66 5.48
CA MET A 55 9.30 -6.28 6.53
C MET A 55 8.98 -4.91 7.14
N ALA A 56 7.99 -4.19 6.63
CA ALA A 56 7.62 -2.88 7.15
C ALA A 56 7.07 -2.97 8.58
N GLN A 57 7.62 -2.15 9.49
CA GLN A 57 7.26 -2.17 10.91
C GLN A 57 6.48 -0.91 11.34
N GLY A 58 7.07 0.26 11.09
CA GLY A 58 6.69 1.52 11.75
C GLY A 58 5.23 1.93 11.57
N GLY A 59 4.74 1.97 10.33
CA GLY A 59 3.35 2.34 10.05
C GLY A 59 3.18 3.04 8.70
N ILE A 60 1.98 3.58 8.49
CA ILE A 60 1.61 4.38 7.32
C ILE A 60 1.37 5.82 7.80
N GLN A 61 1.90 6.80 7.07
CA GLN A 61 1.58 8.21 7.31
C GLN A 61 0.19 8.52 6.78
N VAL A 62 -0.68 8.99 7.67
CA VAL A 62 -2.08 9.31 7.37
C VAL A 62 -2.39 10.64 8.05
N PRO A 63 -2.82 11.67 7.33
CA PRO A 63 -3.25 12.91 7.97
C PRO A 63 -4.56 12.67 8.74
N ARG A 64 -4.92 13.58 9.63
CA ARG A 64 -6.31 13.72 10.09
C ARG A 64 -7.14 14.31 8.96
N ASP A 65 -8.44 14.09 9.02
CA ASP A 65 -9.40 14.63 8.06
C ASP A 65 -9.67 16.12 8.35
N THR A 66 -8.62 16.93 8.27
CA THR A 66 -8.68 18.38 8.40
C THR A 66 -7.76 19.05 7.38
N VAL A 67 -8.12 20.27 6.97
CA VAL A 67 -7.36 21.05 5.98
C VAL A 67 -5.96 21.38 6.49
N GLU A 68 -5.83 21.64 7.79
CA GLU A 68 -4.58 21.98 8.46
C GLU A 68 -3.61 20.80 8.45
N ASP A 69 -4.09 19.59 8.81
CA ASP A 69 -3.23 18.42 8.93
C ASP A 69 -2.81 17.88 7.55
N ARG A 70 -3.73 17.93 6.58
CA ARG A 70 -3.42 17.73 5.16
C ARG A 70 -2.33 18.69 4.69
N SER A 71 -2.51 19.99 4.93
CA SER A 71 -1.55 21.02 4.51
C SER A 71 -0.19 20.85 5.19
N ALA A 72 -0.18 20.43 6.45
CA ALA A 72 1.04 20.14 7.20
C ALA A 72 1.78 18.93 6.61
N MET A 73 1.08 17.84 6.29
CA MET A 73 1.69 16.67 5.66
C MET A 73 2.30 16.99 4.29
N VAL A 74 1.61 17.78 3.44
CA VAL A 74 2.17 18.23 2.15
C VAL A 74 3.46 19.03 2.36
N LYS A 75 3.48 19.95 3.34
CA LYS A 75 4.68 20.73 3.68
C LYS A 75 5.83 19.84 4.16
N ASP A 76 5.54 18.86 5.03
CA ASP A 76 6.53 17.91 5.55
C ASP A 76 7.15 17.06 4.42
N MET A 77 6.34 16.56 3.49
CA MET A 77 6.80 15.80 2.32
C MET A 77 7.66 16.64 1.38
N LEU A 78 7.25 17.88 1.08
CA LEU A 78 8.02 18.80 0.23
C LEU A 78 9.36 19.15 0.84
N LYS A 79 9.39 19.45 2.15
CA LYS A 79 10.63 19.72 2.89
C LYS A 79 11.56 18.52 2.86
N SER A 80 11.03 17.32 3.12
CA SER A 80 11.80 16.08 3.12
C SER A 80 12.33 15.72 1.73
N ALA A 81 11.59 16.07 0.67
CA ALA A 81 12.00 15.83 -0.72
C ALA A 81 13.13 16.74 -1.20
N ARG A 82 13.48 17.81 -0.46
CA ARG A 82 14.58 18.74 -0.80
C ARG A 82 14.52 19.27 -2.24
N GLY A 83 13.32 19.56 -2.73
CA GLY A 83 13.09 20.09 -4.09
C GLY A 83 13.14 19.04 -5.22
N LEU A 84 13.32 17.76 -4.91
CA LEU A 84 13.43 16.69 -5.93
C LEU A 84 12.06 16.08 -6.32
N ALA A 85 11.01 16.34 -5.54
CA ALA A 85 9.67 15.83 -5.82
C ALA A 85 8.77 16.88 -6.49
N SER A 86 7.88 16.44 -7.36
CA SER A 86 6.80 17.28 -7.90
C SER A 86 5.78 17.56 -6.80
N LYS A 87 5.46 18.84 -6.65
CA LYS A 87 4.45 19.30 -5.69
C LYS A 87 3.07 18.76 -6.03
N GLU A 88 2.73 18.75 -7.32
CA GLU A 88 1.45 18.28 -7.85
C GLU A 88 1.27 16.79 -7.54
N ARG A 89 2.32 15.97 -7.71
CA ARG A 89 2.30 14.55 -7.37
C ARG A 89 2.18 14.31 -5.86
N ILE A 90 2.84 15.11 -5.02
CA ILE A 90 2.69 15.01 -3.55
C ILE A 90 1.26 15.35 -3.13
N ILE A 91 0.70 16.44 -3.65
CA ILE A 91 -0.67 16.86 -3.34
C ILE A 91 -1.64 15.75 -3.74
N SER A 92 -1.56 15.28 -4.98
CA SER A 92 -2.40 14.18 -5.47
C SER A 92 -2.23 12.92 -4.61
N PHE A 93 -1.00 12.54 -4.23
CA PHE A 93 -0.77 11.41 -3.34
C PHE A 93 -1.47 11.57 -1.98
N VAL A 94 -1.32 12.72 -1.33
CA VAL A 94 -1.92 13.01 -0.02
C VAL A 94 -3.45 12.95 -0.08
N ASP A 95 -4.04 13.44 -1.17
CA ASP A 95 -5.50 13.49 -1.35
C ASP A 95 -6.13 12.09 -1.46
N HIS A 96 -5.39 11.06 -1.88
CA HIS A 96 -5.89 9.68 -1.99
C HIS A 96 -5.57 8.79 -0.77
N ILE A 97 -4.91 9.32 0.26
CA ILE A 97 -4.51 8.51 1.41
C ILE A 97 -5.74 7.96 2.15
N HIS A 98 -6.74 8.79 2.42
CA HIS A 98 -7.92 8.38 3.19
C HIS A 98 -8.71 7.26 2.48
N GLU A 99 -8.89 7.35 1.18
CA GLU A 99 -9.49 6.29 0.36
C GLU A 99 -8.71 4.96 0.49
N THR A 100 -7.37 5.04 0.40
CA THR A 100 -6.51 3.86 0.54
C THR A 100 -6.65 3.23 1.94
N ILE A 101 -6.73 4.04 2.99
CA ILE A 101 -6.89 3.53 4.36
C ILE A 101 -8.27 2.89 4.56
N SER A 102 -9.33 3.49 4.04
CA SER A 102 -10.67 2.90 4.06
C SER A 102 -10.68 1.53 3.38
N TYR A 103 -10.03 1.40 2.22
CA TYR A 103 -9.91 0.11 1.54
C TYR A 103 -9.14 -0.93 2.37
N LEU A 104 -8.04 -0.55 3.03
CA LEU A 104 -7.31 -1.48 3.90
C LEU A 104 -8.15 -1.94 5.10
N LEU A 105 -8.96 -1.05 5.67
CA LEU A 105 -9.92 -1.41 6.74
C LEU A 105 -10.96 -2.41 6.23
N GLU A 106 -11.52 -2.22 5.04
CA GLU A 106 -12.46 -3.15 4.39
C GLU A 106 -11.83 -4.54 4.14
N LEU A 107 -10.54 -4.57 3.81
CA LEU A 107 -9.79 -5.82 3.69
C LEU A 107 -9.48 -6.50 5.04
N GLY A 108 -9.83 -5.86 6.16
CA GLY A 108 -9.70 -6.38 7.51
C GLY A 108 -8.36 -6.06 8.19
N VAL A 109 -7.62 -5.06 7.71
CA VAL A 109 -6.46 -4.52 8.45
C VAL A 109 -6.98 -3.82 9.72
N LYS A 110 -6.40 -4.17 10.87
CA LYS A 110 -6.80 -3.60 12.17
C LYS A 110 -5.70 -2.72 12.71
N PHE A 111 -5.88 -1.40 12.62
CA PHE A 111 -4.97 -0.43 13.23
C PHE A 111 -5.11 -0.40 14.76
N ASP A 112 -4.06 0.05 15.44
CA ASP A 112 -4.06 0.24 16.88
C ASP A 112 -5.04 1.36 17.27
N HIS A 113 -5.86 1.10 18.29
CA HIS A 113 -6.76 2.09 18.89
C HIS A 113 -6.45 2.23 20.39
N ASP A 114 -6.75 3.39 20.97
CA ASP A 114 -6.67 3.63 22.41
C ASP A 114 -7.92 3.09 23.14
N GLU A 115 -8.00 3.35 24.45
CA GLU A 115 -9.10 2.90 25.30
C GLU A 115 -10.46 3.48 24.89
N ASP A 116 -10.46 4.65 24.27
CA ASP A 116 -11.65 5.34 23.76
C ASP A 116 -12.03 4.89 22.33
N GLY A 117 -11.27 3.96 21.75
CA GLY A 117 -11.50 3.47 20.39
C GLY A 117 -11.05 4.43 19.29
N VAL A 118 -10.16 5.37 19.59
CA VAL A 118 -9.57 6.31 18.62
C VAL A 118 -8.26 5.73 18.08
N ILE A 119 -8.02 5.86 16.77
CA ILE A 119 -6.79 5.37 16.14
C ILE A 119 -5.56 6.06 16.76
N ILE A 120 -4.63 5.26 17.28
CA ILE A 120 -3.37 5.72 17.82
C ILE A 120 -2.47 6.22 16.68
N ARG A 121 -1.93 7.44 16.87
CA ARG A 121 -1.02 8.09 15.92
C ARG A 121 0.32 8.37 16.59
N ARG A 122 1.41 8.02 15.91
CA ARG A 122 2.78 8.18 16.43
C ARG A 122 3.59 9.20 15.62
N MET A 123 4.65 9.70 16.24
CA MET A 123 5.66 10.53 15.59
C MET A 123 6.68 9.68 14.83
N ALA A 124 7.24 10.25 13.77
CA ALA A 124 8.41 9.74 13.06
C ALA A 124 9.24 10.91 12.55
N GLY A 125 10.47 10.64 12.11
CA GLY A 125 11.37 11.66 11.58
C GLY A 125 10.76 12.40 10.39
N GLY A 126 10.95 13.72 10.34
CA GLY A 126 10.46 14.57 9.25
C GLY A 126 9.00 15.01 9.37
N LEU A 127 8.26 14.54 10.38
CA LEU A 127 6.87 14.94 10.61
C LEU A 127 6.77 16.15 11.54
N SER A 128 5.87 17.07 11.23
CA SER A 128 5.47 18.20 12.08
C SER A 128 4.46 17.82 13.16
N GLY A 129 3.88 16.61 13.11
CA GLY A 129 2.88 16.13 14.06
C GLY A 129 2.59 14.62 13.92
N PRO A 130 1.90 14.02 14.90
CA PRO A 130 1.71 12.57 14.94
C PRO A 130 0.70 12.12 13.88
N ARG A 131 1.19 11.33 12.93
CA ARG A 131 0.43 10.87 11.73
C ARG A 131 0.73 9.43 11.33
N ILE A 132 1.57 8.71 12.08
CA ILE A 132 1.85 7.30 11.79
C ILE A 132 0.80 6.42 12.44
N ILE A 133 0.00 5.71 11.63
CA ILE A 133 -0.89 4.64 12.10
C ILE A 133 -0.25 3.28 11.82
N SER A 134 -0.43 2.31 12.72
CA SER A 134 0.21 0.99 12.58
C SER A 134 -0.63 -0.12 13.19
N THR A 135 -0.15 -1.35 13.04
CA THR A 135 -0.68 -2.53 13.74
C THR A 135 0.43 -3.06 14.65
N LYS A 136 0.57 -2.48 15.84
CA LYS A 136 1.76 -2.59 16.69
C LYS A 136 3.01 -2.21 15.88
N ASP A 137 3.96 -3.13 15.76
CA ASP A 137 5.20 -3.05 15.02
C ASP A 137 5.17 -3.88 13.71
N LYS A 138 3.98 -4.25 13.21
CA LYS A 138 3.81 -5.24 12.13
C LYS A 138 2.89 -4.78 11.00
N ILE A 139 2.97 -3.50 10.62
CA ILE A 139 2.12 -2.97 9.56
C ILE A 139 2.27 -3.73 8.24
N GLY A 140 3.51 -4.08 7.86
CA GLY A 140 3.85 -4.80 6.65
C GLY A 140 3.18 -6.17 6.60
N PRO A 141 3.43 -7.06 7.58
CA PRO A 141 2.76 -8.35 7.65
C PRO A 141 1.23 -8.26 7.63
N SER A 142 0.64 -7.30 8.34
CA SER A 142 -0.82 -7.12 8.41
C SER A 142 -1.41 -6.74 7.05
N VAL A 143 -0.87 -5.72 6.39
CA VAL A 143 -1.33 -5.27 5.07
C VAL A 143 -1.11 -6.34 4.01
N MET A 144 0.08 -6.95 3.99
CA MET A 144 0.43 -7.98 3.01
C MET A 144 -0.46 -9.22 3.14
N LYS A 145 -0.80 -9.63 4.38
CA LYS A 145 -1.73 -10.73 4.63
C LYS A 145 -3.13 -10.41 4.11
N ALA A 146 -3.64 -9.21 4.36
CA ALA A 146 -4.97 -8.79 3.92
C ALA A 146 -5.07 -8.77 2.38
N LEU A 147 -4.11 -8.12 1.71
CA LEU A 147 -4.04 -8.05 0.24
C LEU A 147 -3.93 -9.43 -0.38
N ARG A 148 -3.01 -10.27 0.12
CA ARG A 148 -2.82 -11.64 -0.40
C ARG A 148 -4.07 -12.49 -0.21
N LYS A 149 -4.73 -12.40 0.95
CA LYS A 149 -5.98 -13.12 1.20
C LYS A 149 -7.04 -12.74 0.17
N ARG A 150 -7.21 -11.43 -0.09
CA ARG A 150 -8.19 -10.94 -1.06
C ARG A 150 -7.92 -11.43 -2.47
N LEU A 151 -6.65 -11.43 -2.91
CA LEU A 151 -6.27 -11.91 -4.24
C LEU A 151 -6.54 -13.40 -4.45
N ILE A 152 -6.34 -14.23 -3.42
CA ILE A 152 -6.55 -15.69 -3.51
C ILE A 152 -8.05 -16.05 -3.40
N SER A 153 -8.86 -15.18 -2.80
CA SER A 153 -10.31 -15.38 -2.67
C SER A 153 -11.12 -14.80 -3.83
N THR A 154 -10.46 -14.19 -4.82
CA THR A 154 -11.09 -13.69 -6.06
C THR A 154 -11.05 -14.78 -7.11
#